data_AF-A0A257RX20-F1
#
_entry.id   AF-A0A257RX20-F1
#
_cell.length_a   1.000
_cell.length_b   1.000
_cell.length_c   1.000
_cell.angle_alpha   90.00
_cell.angle_beta   90.00
_cell.angle_gamma   90.00
#
_symmetry.space_group_name_H-M   'P 1'
#
loop_
_entity.id
_entity.type
_entity.pdbx_description
1 polymer ?
#
loop_
_entity_poly.entity_id
_entity_poly.type
_entity_poly.pdbx_seq_one_letter_code
_entity_poly.pdbx_strand_id
1 'polypeptide(L)'
;LVAGGEPFRSAHERVGRLVGEAVGSRRTLRDVVSGDPDLAHLAHLFAPGTSLEQRRSPGASGPRAASAQRARLDEARSLLRQRVGDVSHL
;
A
#
# COMPACT_ATOMS: atom_id res chain seq x y z
N LEU A 1 -12.28 0.13 -5.89
CA LEU A 1 -13.58 0.62 -5.38
C LEU A 1 -13.49 2.07 -4.98
N VAL A 2 -12.99 2.42 -3.78
CA VAL A 2 -12.92 3.82 -3.31
C VAL A 2 -12.11 4.73 -4.24
N ALA A 3 -10.93 4.29 -4.69
CA ALA A 3 -10.13 5.04 -5.65
C ALA A 3 -10.82 5.24 -7.02
N GLY A 4 -11.85 4.44 -7.33
CA GLY A 4 -12.70 4.57 -8.52
C GLY A 4 -13.99 5.36 -8.28
N GLY A 5 -14.13 6.02 -7.13
CA GLY A 5 -15.26 6.92 -6.82
C GLY A 5 -16.36 6.31 -5.96
N GLU A 6 -16.29 5.03 -5.61
CA GLU A 6 -17.29 4.40 -4.74
C GLU A 6 -17.18 4.94 -3.29
N PRO A 7 -18.29 5.36 -2.65
CA PRO A 7 -18.25 5.84 -1.27
C PRO A 7 -17.67 4.80 -0.31
N PHE A 8 -16.90 5.25 0.68
CA PHE A 8 -16.15 4.38 1.59
C PHE A 8 -17.00 3.27 2.23
N ARG A 9 -18.17 3.62 2.77
CA ARG A 9 -19.09 2.65 3.40
C ARG A 9 -19.58 1.61 2.40
N SER A 10 -20.08 2.05 1.25
CA SER A 10 -20.62 1.17 0.20
C SER A 10 -19.54 0.22 -0.34
N ALA A 11 -18.33 0.72 -0.57
CA ALA A 11 -17.19 -0.10 -0.97
C ALA A 11 -16.86 -1.18 0.08
N HIS A 12 -16.90 -0.85 1.37
CA HIS A 12 -16.63 -1.81 2.45
C HIS A 12 -17.75 -2.84 2.59
N GLU A 13 -19.02 -2.44 2.44
CA GLU A 13 -20.16 -3.37 2.41
C GLU A 13 -20.04 -4.35 1.25
N ARG A 14 -19.69 -3.86 0.05
CA ARG A 14 -19.46 -4.68 -1.13
C ARG A 14 -18.31 -5.68 -0.91
N VAL A 15 -17.18 -5.23 -0.37
CA VAL A 15 -16.05 -6.12 -0.03
C VAL A 15 -16.43 -7.14 1.04
N GLY A 16 -17.19 -6.73 2.07
CA GLY A 16 -17.68 -7.63 3.11
C GLY A 16 -18.55 -8.76 2.55
N ARG A 17 -19.45 -8.45 1.61
CA ARG A 17 -20.25 -9.45 0.89
C ARG A 17 -19.37 -10.46 0.14
N LEU A 18 -18.37 -9.98 -0.61
CA LEU A 18 -17.45 -10.84 -1.38
C LEU A 18 -16.62 -11.75 -0.46
N VAL A 19 -16.20 -11.24 0.70
CA VAL A 19 -15.51 -12.05 1.71
C VAL A 19 -16.45 -13.12 2.28
N GLY A 20 -17.69 -12.76 2.60
CA GLY A 20 -18.70 -13.71 3.05
C GLY A 20 -18.95 -14.83 2.03
N GLU A 21 -19.04 -14.48 0.75
CA GLU A 21 -19.16 -15.43 -0.35
C GLU A 21 -17.94 -16.34 -0.47
N ALA A 22 -16.73 -15.79 -0.41
CA ALA A 22 -15.49 -16.56 -0.47
C ALA A 22 -15.40 -17.59 0.67
N VAL A 23 -15.74 -17.16 1.89
CA VAL A 23 -15.78 -18.04 3.07
C VAL A 23 -16.86 -19.12 2.90
N GLY A 24 -18.09 -18.74 2.54
CA GLY A 24 -19.21 -19.67 2.39
C GLY A 24 -19.01 -20.70 1.27
N SER A 25 -18.32 -20.32 0.20
CA SER A 25 -18.02 -21.19 -0.95
C SER A 25 -16.67 -21.92 -0.84
N ARG A 26 -15.89 -21.68 0.22
CA ARG A 26 -14.51 -22.21 0.38
C ARG A 26 -13.59 -21.89 -0.80
N ARG A 27 -13.78 -20.72 -1.42
CA ARG A 27 -12.94 -20.20 -2.50
C ARG A 27 -12.06 -19.07 -1.98
N THR A 28 -10.98 -18.74 -2.69
CA THR A 28 -10.22 -17.55 -2.33
C THR A 28 -11.01 -16.29 -2.72
N LEU A 29 -10.79 -15.18 -2.01
CA LEU A 29 -11.38 -13.89 -2.40
C LEU A 29 -10.98 -13.48 -3.82
N ARG A 30 -9.76 -13.85 -4.26
CA ARG A 30 -9.29 -13.66 -5.63
C ARG A 30 -10.20 -14.39 -6.62
N ASP A 31 -10.57 -15.63 -6.35
CA ASP A 31 -11.42 -16.43 -7.26
C ASP A 31 -12.83 -15.85 -7.35
N VAL A 32 -13.38 -15.39 -6.23
CA VAL A 32 -14.69 -14.71 -6.18
C VAL A 32 -14.64 -13.41 -6.99
N VAL A 33 -13.64 -12.56 -6.76
CA VAL A 33 -13.46 -11.30 -7.50
C VAL A 33 -13.23 -11.54 -8.99
N SER A 34 -12.47 -12.59 -9.36
CA SER A 34 -12.20 -12.93 -10.76
C SER A 34 -13.45 -13.44 -11.50
N GLY A 35 -14.39 -14.03 -10.77
CA GLY A 35 -15.65 -14.55 -11.30
C GLY A 35 -16.79 -13.53 -11.36
N ASP A 36 -16.66 -12.38 -10.69
CA ASP A 36 -17.63 -11.28 -10.71
C ASP A 36 -17.36 -10.39 -11.94
N PRO A 37 -18.28 -10.30 -12.93
CA PRO A 37 -18.06 -9.53 -14.16
C PRO A 37 -17.71 -8.06 -13.94
N ASP A 38 -18.24 -7.44 -12.87
CA ASP A 38 -17.98 -6.04 -12.56
C ASP A 38 -16.61 -5.83 -11.91
N LEU A 39 -16.05 -6.88 -11.31
CA LEU A 39 -14.85 -6.80 -10.48
C LEU A 39 -13.66 -7.61 -11.01
N ALA A 40 -13.84 -8.43 -12.03
CA ALA A 40 -12.80 -9.28 -12.59
C ALA A 40 -11.53 -8.49 -12.98
N HIS A 41 -11.71 -7.25 -13.47
CA HIS A 41 -10.59 -6.35 -13.80
C HIS A 41 -9.72 -5.98 -12.59
N LEU A 42 -10.21 -6.14 -11.35
CA LEU A 42 -9.48 -5.88 -10.10
C LEU A 42 -8.74 -7.12 -9.57
N ALA A 43 -8.86 -8.28 -10.21
CA ALA A 43 -8.19 -9.51 -9.77
C ALA A 43 -6.65 -9.38 -9.68
N HIS A 44 -6.05 -8.46 -10.46
CA HIS A 44 -4.63 -8.15 -10.41
C HIS A 44 -4.17 -7.57 -9.05
N LEU A 45 -5.09 -7.02 -8.23
CA LEU A 45 -4.79 -6.51 -6.90
C LEU A 45 -4.32 -7.61 -5.93
N PHE A 46 -4.64 -8.87 -6.22
CA PHE A 46 -4.24 -10.02 -5.41
C PHE A 46 -2.88 -10.60 -5.81
N ALA A 47 -2.21 -10.06 -6.82
CA ALA A 47 -0.87 -10.50 -7.16
C ALA A 47 0.13 -10.16 -6.03
N PRO A 48 1.15 -11.00 -5.78
CA PRO A 48 2.17 -10.72 -4.78
C PRO A 48 2.80 -9.33 -4.99
N GLY A 49 2.93 -8.57 -3.90
CA GLY A 49 3.55 -7.24 -3.93
C GLY A 49 2.62 -6.09 -4.34
N THR A 50 1.49 -6.32 -5.03
CA THR A 50 0.60 -5.23 -5.49
C THR A 50 0.11 -4.35 -4.33
N SER A 51 -0.28 -4.95 -3.21
CA SER A 51 -0.70 -4.20 -2.01
C SER A 51 0.40 -3.34 -1.40
N LEU A 52 1.67 -3.69 -1.57
CA LEU A 52 2.82 -2.90 -1.11
C LEU A 52 3.13 -1.75 -2.08
N GLU A 53 3.07 -2.01 -3.39
CA GLU A 53 3.30 -1.00 -4.43
C GLU A 53 2.34 0.19 -4.33
N GLN A 54 1.10 -0.04 -3.87
CA GLN A 54 0.10 1.01 -3.70
C GLN A 54 0.37 1.96 -2.51
N ARG A 55 1.28 1.59 -1.60
CA ARG A 55 1.62 2.36 -0.40
C ARG A 55 2.65 3.46 -0.73
N ARG A 56 2.17 4.53 -1.38
CA ARG A 56 3.01 5.56 -2.01
C ARG A 56 3.11 6.88 -1.24
N SER A 57 2.34 7.07 -0.17
CA SER A 57 2.42 8.31 0.62
C SER A 57 3.78 8.43 1.33
N PRO A 58 4.24 9.66 1.65
CA PRO A 58 5.39 9.86 2.53
C PRO A 58 5.21 9.07 3.83
N GLY A 59 6.26 8.38 4.29
CA GLY A 59 6.18 7.53 5.50
C GLY A 59 5.61 6.12 5.28
N ALA A 60 5.06 5.80 4.10
CA ALA A 60 4.48 4.48 3.85
C ALA A 60 5.54 3.39 3.65
N SER A 61 5.10 2.12 3.69
CA SER A 61 5.97 0.94 3.55
C SER A 61 6.22 0.49 2.10
N GLY A 62 5.75 1.23 1.10
CA GLY A 62 5.98 0.89 -0.31
C GLY A 62 7.43 1.15 -0.76
N PRO A 63 7.91 0.47 -1.81
CA PRO A 63 9.32 0.51 -2.23
C PRO A 63 9.80 1.91 -2.65
N ARG A 64 8.90 2.70 -3.26
CA ARG A 64 9.18 4.11 -3.59
C ARG A 64 9.36 4.97 -2.34
N ALA A 65 8.52 4.77 -1.34
CA ALA A 65 8.60 5.48 -0.07
C ALA A 65 9.88 5.11 0.69
N ALA A 66 10.25 3.83 0.72
CA ALA A 66 11.48 3.35 1.34
C ALA A 66 12.74 4.01 0.74
N SER A 67 12.83 4.09 -0.59
CA SER A 67 13.95 4.73 -1.29
C SER A 67 14.07 6.22 -0.93
N ALA A 68 12.94 6.94 -0.92
CA ALA A 68 12.91 8.36 -0.57
C ALA A 68 13.20 8.60 0.93
N GLN A 69 12.80 7.69 1.82
CA GLN A 69 13.13 7.76 3.24
C GLN A 69 14.62 7.53 3.47
N ARG A 70 15.23 6.58 2.78
CA ARG A 70 16.68 6.32 2.84
C ARG A 70 17.48 7.56 2.43
N ALA A 71 17.14 8.18 1.30
CA ALA A 71 17.82 9.40 0.85
C ALA A 71 17.76 10.52 1.89
N ARG A 72 16.59 10.78 2.47
CA ARG A 72 16.42 11.78 3.53
C ARG A 72 17.21 11.44 4.80
N LEU A 73 17.28 10.16 5.16
CA LEU A 73 18.06 9.72 6.32
C LEU A 73 19.55 9.95 6.09
N ASP A 74 20.06 9.61 4.91
CA ASP A 74 21.48 9.78 4.59
C ASP A 74 21.87 11.27 4.53
N GLU A 75 20.99 12.12 4.00
CA GLU A 75 21.13 13.58 4.07
C GLU A 75 21.17 14.09 5.51
N ALA A 76 20.18 13.70 6.34
CA ALA A 76 20.12 14.10 7.74
C ALA A 76 21.39 13.66 8.49
N ARG A 77 21.87 12.44 8.25
CA ARG A 77 23.13 11.93 8.84
C ARG A 77 24.34 12.76 8.43
N SER A 78 24.41 13.20 7.17
CA SER A 78 25.50 14.06 6.68
C SER A 78 25.52 15.40 7.40
N LEU A 79 24.37 16.07 7.47
CA LEU A 79 24.23 17.37 8.15
C LEU A 79 24.56 17.28 9.64
N LEU A 80 24.10 16.21 10.30
CA LEU A 80 24.40 15.95 11.71
C LEU A 80 25.89 15.75 11.96
N ARG A 81 26.60 15.04 11.08
CA ARG A 81 28.06 14.83 11.18
C ARG A 81 28.84 16.12 11.00
N GLN A 82 28.47 16.95 10.03
CA GLN A 82 29.10 18.27 9.83
C GLN A 82 28.97 19.13 11.08
N ARG A 83 27.76 19.24 11.63
CA ARG A 83 27.50 20.02 12.85
C ARG A 83 28.32 19.56 14.06
N VAL A 84 28.49 18.24 14.26
CA VAL A 84 29.31 17.71 15.35
C VAL A 84 30.80 17.98 15.11
N GLY A 85 31.27 17.88 13.87
CA GLY A 85 32.64 18.20 13.49
C GLY A 85 32.98 19.67 13.75
N ASP A 86 32.11 20.59 13.33
CA ASP A 86 32.28 22.04 13.53
C ASP A 86 32.38 22.42 15.01
N VAL A 87 31.58 21.79 15.87
CA VAL A 87 31.62 22.01 17.33
C VAL A 87 32.91 21.46 17.96
N SER A 88 33.51 20.41 17.38
CA SER A 88 34.72 19.79 17.92
C SER A 88 36.01 20.53 17.57
N HIS A 89 35.93 21.52 16.67
CA HIS A 89 37.04 22.38 16.23
C HIS A 89 37.00 23.80 16.83
N LEU A 90 36.01 24.09 17.69
CA LEU A 90 35.91 25.31 18.51
C LEU A 90 36.48 25.03 19.91
#